data_AF-W8YIM6-F1
#
_entry.id   AF-W8YIM6-F1
#
_cell.length_a   1.000
_cell.length_b   1.000
_cell.length_c   1.000
_cell.angle_alpha   90.00
_cell.angle_beta   90.00
_cell.angle_gamma   90.00
#
_symmetry.space_group_name_H-M   'P 1'
#
loop_
_entity.id
_entity.type
_entity.pdbx_description
1 polymer ?
#
loop_
_entity_poly.entity_id
_entity_poly.type
_entity_poly.pdbx_seq_one_letter_code
_entity_poly.pdbx_strand_id
1 'polypeptide(L)'
;MQRSFTEPTAKLTFPVGSILADLKTVYNTLDRELSLAAFDRLKDKRQKRYPKEIVSRENQLDTLLTFYSYSPEMQLAIYTSNPIKRMNKVIRKRSSR
;
A
#
# COMPACT_ATOMS: atom_id res chain seq x y z
N MET A 1 18.21 5.70 22.14
CA MET A 1 17.86 6.99 21.50
C MET A 1 16.71 6.75 20.53
N GLN A 2 15.50 7.07 20.98
CA GLN A 2 14.27 6.90 20.22
C GLN A 2 14.19 8.04 19.19
N ARG A 3 14.34 7.75 17.89
CA ARG A 3 14.05 8.75 16.85
C ARG A 3 12.56 8.73 16.59
N SER A 4 11.86 9.57 17.35
CA SER A 4 10.50 10.01 17.10
C SER A 4 10.33 10.44 15.65
N PHE A 5 9.36 9.80 15.00
CA PHE A 5 8.36 10.34 14.08
C PHE A 5 8.48 11.82 13.69
N THR A 6 8.10 12.08 12.44
CA THR A 6 7.91 13.37 11.73
C THR A 6 9.14 13.92 10.99
N GLU A 7 9.43 13.35 9.82
CA GLU A 7 9.86 14.20 8.69
C GLU A 7 8.64 14.52 7.81
N PRO A 8 8.51 15.77 7.34
CA PRO A 8 7.35 16.24 6.62
C PRO A 8 7.35 15.57 5.26
N THR A 9 6.52 14.53 5.12
CA THR A 9 6.23 13.93 3.82
C THR A 9 5.74 15.07 2.93
N ALA A 10 6.50 15.44 1.91
CA ALA A 10 6.05 16.33 0.85
C ALA A 10 4.65 15.86 0.45
N LYS A 11 3.65 16.68 0.79
CA LYS A 11 2.25 16.30 0.76
C LYS A 11 1.85 16.09 -0.70
N LEU A 12 1.98 14.85 -1.18
CA LEU A 12 0.98 14.30 -2.09
C LEU A 12 -0.30 14.20 -1.25
N THR A 13 -0.99 15.33 -1.10
CA THR A 13 -2.35 15.40 -0.58
C THR A 13 -3.21 14.67 -1.61
N PHE A 14 -3.28 13.35 -1.51
CA PHE A 14 -4.28 12.60 -2.24
C PHE A 14 -5.64 13.05 -1.68
N PRO A 15 -6.59 13.47 -2.52
CA PRO A 15 -7.89 13.90 -2.05
C PRO A 15 -8.49 12.79 -1.19
N VAL A 16 -9.14 13.16 -0.08
CA VAL A 16 -9.68 12.28 0.97
C VAL A 16 -10.80 11.33 0.47
N GLY A 17 -10.96 11.19 -0.85
CA GLY A 17 -11.84 10.25 -1.54
C GLY A 17 -11.15 9.45 -2.66
N SER A 18 -9.82 9.37 -2.64
CA SER A 18 -8.99 8.60 -3.59
C SER A 18 -8.93 7.11 -3.21
N ILE A 19 -8.89 6.23 -4.22
CA ILE A 19 -8.65 4.78 -4.06
C ILE A 19 -7.42 4.51 -3.17
N LEU A 20 -6.41 5.39 -3.22
CA LEU A 20 -5.21 5.26 -2.40
C LEU A 20 -5.46 5.36 -0.89
N ALA A 21 -6.41 6.18 -0.46
CA ALA A 21 -6.73 6.32 0.96
C ALA A 21 -7.42 5.07 1.48
N ASP A 22 -8.42 4.62 0.73
CA ASP A 22 -9.16 3.38 0.95
C ASP A 22 -8.22 2.17 1.06
N LEU A 23 -7.29 2.03 0.10
CA LEU A 23 -6.32 0.93 0.10
C LEU A 23 -5.34 1.00 1.27
N LYS A 24 -4.90 2.21 1.64
CA LYS A 24 -4.04 2.37 2.84
C LYS A 24 -4.74 1.85 4.08
N THR A 25 -6.05 2.03 4.20
CA THR A 25 -6.82 1.49 5.33
C THR A 25 -6.81 -0.04 5.34
N VAL A 26 -6.98 -0.69 4.18
CA VAL A 26 -6.93 -2.16 4.08
C VAL A 26 -5.56 -2.70 4.51
N TYR A 27 -4.49 -2.13 3.98
CA TYR A 27 -3.13 -2.64 4.19
C TYR A 27 -2.49 -2.24 5.53
N ASN A 28 -3.08 -1.30 6.26
CA ASN A 28 -2.60 -0.89 7.59
C ASN A 28 -3.37 -1.59 8.74
N THR A 29 -4.18 -2.60 8.41
CA THR A 29 -4.84 -3.45 9.41
C THR A 29 -3.84 -4.41 10.04
N LEU A 30 -4.04 -4.70 11.33
CA LEU A 30 -3.14 -5.55 12.12
C LEU A 30 -3.27 -7.04 11.81
N ASP A 31 -4.37 -7.45 11.18
CA ASP A 31 -4.71 -8.86 11.00
C ASP A 31 -5.30 -9.15 9.61
N ARG A 32 -5.09 -10.38 9.15
CA ARG A 32 -5.51 -10.89 7.84
C ARG A 32 -7.03 -10.83 7.69
N GLU A 33 -7.78 -11.22 8.70
CA GLU A 33 -9.25 -11.25 8.65
C GLU A 33 -9.83 -9.84 8.61
N LEU A 34 -9.24 -8.91 9.36
CA LEU A 34 -9.61 -7.49 9.32
C LEU A 34 -9.31 -6.87 7.96
N SER A 35 -8.19 -7.24 7.33
CA SER A 35 -7.85 -6.80 5.98
C SER A 35 -8.87 -7.30 4.95
N LEU A 36 -9.33 -8.54 5.06
CA LEU A 36 -10.36 -9.12 4.18
C LEU A 36 -11.68 -8.36 4.33
N ALA A 37 -12.17 -8.17 5.56
CA ALA A 37 -13.40 -7.43 5.81
C ALA A 37 -13.32 -5.97 5.35
N ALA A 38 -12.15 -5.33 5.47
CA ALA A 38 -11.92 -3.99 4.94
C ALA A 38 -11.92 -3.97 3.40
N PHE A 39 -11.35 -5.00 2.76
CA PHE A 39 -11.32 -5.13 1.31
C PHE A 39 -12.72 -5.33 0.72
N ASP A 40 -13.58 -6.14 1.35
CA ASP A 40 -14.97 -6.34 0.90
C ASP A 40 -15.75 -5.01 0.92
N ARG A 41 -15.57 -4.21 1.98
CA ARG A 41 -16.16 -2.87 2.07
C ARG A 41 -15.63 -1.92 0.98
N LEU A 42 -14.37 -2.08 0.56
CA LEU A 42 -13.82 -1.32 -0.56
C LEU A 42 -14.38 -1.78 -1.90
N LYS A 43 -14.50 -3.09 -2.08
CA LYS A 43 -15.07 -3.72 -3.28
C LYS A 43 -16.45 -3.16 -3.53
N ASP A 44 -17.34 -3.17 -2.54
CA ASP A 44 -18.70 -2.62 -2.67
C ASP A 44 -18.72 -1.13 -3.06
N LYS A 45 -17.84 -0.33 -2.45
CA LYS A 45 -17.77 1.12 -2.70
C LYS A 45 -17.17 1.46 -4.07
N ARG A 46 -16.23 0.65 -4.58
CA ARG A 46 -15.38 1.01 -5.72
C ARG A 46 -15.59 0.15 -6.97
N GLN A 47 -16.27 -0.99 -6.87
CA GLN A 47 -16.58 -1.85 -8.02
C GLN A 47 -17.34 -1.10 -9.12
N LYS A 48 -18.22 -0.14 -8.75
CA LYS A 48 -18.96 0.70 -9.70
C LYS A 48 -18.08 1.66 -10.50
N ARG A 49 -16.93 2.08 -9.95
CA ARG A 49 -16.06 3.11 -10.56
C ARG A 49 -14.80 2.52 -11.20
N TYR A 50 -14.25 1.44 -10.64
CA TYR A 50 -13.01 0.82 -11.08
C TYR A 50 -13.05 -0.72 -10.99
N PRO A 51 -13.87 -1.39 -11.81
CA PRO A 51 -14.04 -2.85 -11.72
C PRO A 51 -12.74 -3.62 -12.02
N LYS A 52 -11.94 -3.14 -12.98
CA LYS A 52 -10.67 -3.78 -13.36
C LYS A 52 -9.62 -3.76 -12.23
N GLU A 53 -9.56 -2.67 -11.48
CA GLU A 53 -8.61 -2.56 -10.36
C GLU A 53 -8.99 -3.47 -9.21
N ILE A 54 -10.29 -3.64 -8.94
CA ILE A 54 -10.78 -4.53 -7.90
C ILE A 54 -10.47 -5.98 -8.25
N VAL A 55 -10.75 -6.42 -9.49
CA VAL A 55 -10.44 -7.77 -9.95
C VAL A 55 -8.93 -8.06 -9.89
N SER A 56 -8.10 -7.11 -10.34
CA SER A 56 -6.64 -7.26 -10.24
C SER A 56 -6.17 -7.41 -8.79
N ARG A 57 -6.79 -6.66 -7.86
CA ARG A 57 -6.44 -6.75 -6.44
C ARG A 57 -6.96 -8.01 -5.79
N GLU A 58 -8.15 -8.47 -6.14
CA GLU A 58 -8.74 -9.73 -5.66
C GLU A 58 -7.86 -10.92 -6.07
N ASN A 59 -7.38 -10.93 -7.31
CA ASN A 59 -6.43 -11.94 -7.80
C ASN A 59 -5.07 -11.86 -7.08
N GLN A 60 -4.62 -10.67 -6.70
CA GLN A 60 -3.36 -10.47 -5.97
C GLN A 60 -3.53 -10.60 -4.45
N LEU A 61 -4.76 -10.72 -3.96
CA LEU A 61 -5.08 -10.57 -2.56
C LEU A 61 -4.43 -11.69 -1.74
N ASP A 62 -4.46 -12.91 -2.25
CA ASP A 62 -3.82 -14.06 -1.61
C ASP A 62 -2.32 -13.83 -1.41
N THR A 63 -1.62 -13.39 -2.47
CA THR A 63 -0.20 -13.02 -2.43
C THR A 63 0.10 -11.87 -1.47
N LEU A 64 -0.81 -10.89 -1.38
CA LEU A 64 -0.66 -9.74 -0.50
C LEU A 64 -0.88 -10.12 0.96
N LEU A 65 -1.79 -11.07 1.25
CA LEU A 65 -2.05 -11.55 2.60
C LEU A 65 -0.92 -12.42 3.16
N THR A 66 -0.06 -13.00 2.32
CA THR A 66 1.17 -13.69 2.75
C THR A 66 2.09 -12.78 3.56
N PHE A 67 1.95 -11.46 3.42
CA PHE A 67 2.63 -10.45 4.22
C PHE A 67 2.41 -10.59 5.73
N TYR A 68 1.22 -11.05 6.16
CA TYR A 68 0.89 -11.22 7.58
C TYR A 68 1.68 -12.36 8.24
N SER A 69 2.26 -13.27 7.46
CA SER A 69 3.10 -14.36 7.96
C SER A 69 4.48 -13.91 8.45
N TYR A 70 4.87 -12.65 8.20
CA TYR A 70 6.18 -12.11 8.59
C TYR A 70 6.11 -11.32 9.90
N SER A 71 7.22 -11.27 10.64
CA SER A 71 7.37 -10.46 11.87
C SER A 71 7.13 -8.96 11.59
N PRO A 72 6.62 -8.17 12.56
CA PRO A 72 6.33 -6.74 12.39
C PRO A 72 7.50 -5.89 11.88
N GLU A 73 8.74 -6.27 12.20
CA GLU A 73 9.93 -5.56 11.71
C GLU A 73 10.14 -5.75 10.20
N MET A 74 9.90 -6.97 9.70
CA MET A 74 9.96 -7.29 8.28
C MET A 74 8.80 -6.63 7.53
N GLN A 75 7.64 -6.56 8.19
CA GLN A 75 6.46 -5.87 7.64
C GLN A 75 6.76 -4.40 7.35
N LEU A 76 7.39 -3.69 8.30
CA LEU A 76 7.82 -2.30 8.13
C LEU A 76 8.82 -2.12 6.97
N ALA A 77 9.79 -3.04 6.85
CA ALA A 77 10.79 -3.00 5.79
C ALA A 77 10.16 -3.15 4.40
N ILE A 78 9.21 -4.08 4.23
CA ILE A 78 8.50 -4.32 2.97
C ILE A 78 7.54 -3.17 2.63
N TYR A 79 6.84 -2.62 3.62
CA TYR A 79 5.91 -1.50 3.41
C TYR A 79 6.63 -0.21 2.98
N THR A 80 7.93 -0.13 3.23
CA THR A 80 8.75 1.01 2.87
C THR A 80 9.04 1.01 1.36
N SER A 81 8.28 1.80 0.60
CA SER A 81 8.53 2.00 -0.84
C SER A 81 9.80 2.83 -1.17
N ASN A 82 10.49 3.38 -0.17
CA ASN A 82 11.59 4.33 -0.35
C ASN A 82 12.83 3.72 -1.04
N PRO A 83 13.33 2.53 -0.66
CA PRO A 83 14.45 1.88 -1.35
C PRO A 83 14.16 1.63 -2.83
N ILE A 84 12.98 1.09 -3.15
CA ILE A 84 12.58 0.77 -4.53
C ILE A 84 12.41 2.07 -5.35
N LYS A 85 11.77 3.10 -4.78
CA LYS A 85 11.63 4.41 -5.44
C LYS A 85 12.98 5.07 -5.71
N ARG A 86 13.88 5.04 -4.73
CA ARG A 86 15.25 5.56 -4.86
C ARG A 86 15.98 4.83 -5.98
N MET A 87 15.90 3.51 -6.02
CA MET A 87 16.50 2.68 -7.08
C MET A 87 15.92 3.04 -8.45
N ASN A 88 14.60 3.09 -8.62
CA ASN A 88 13.95 3.45 -9.87
C ASN A 88 14.32 4.86 -10.34
N LYS A 89 14.46 5.81 -9.40
CA LYS A 89 14.94 7.16 -9.70
C LYS A 89 16.36 7.14 -10.28
N VAL A 90 17.25 6.32 -9.70
CA VAL A 90 18.63 6.16 -10.18
C VAL A 90 18.65 5.49 -11.56
N ILE A 91 17.89 4.41 -11.76
CA ILE A 91 17.79 3.70 -13.04
C ILE A 91 17.32 4.65 -14.13
N ARG A 92 16.19 5.34 -13.94
CA ARG A 92 15.67 6.33 -14.91
C ARG A 92 16.67 7.43 -15.23
N LYS A 93 17.42 7.92 -14.24
CA LYS A 93 18.46 8.93 -14.45
C LYS A 93 19.64 8.41 -15.27
N ARG A 94 20.00 7.14 -15.11
CA ARG A 94 21.12 6.51 -15.83
C ARG A 94 20.75 6.03 -17.22
N SER A 95 19.51 5.58 -17.42
CA SER A 95 19.00 5.08 -18.70
C SER A 95 18.49 6.17 -19.64
N SER A 96 18.34 7.41 -19.15
CA SER A 96 17.92 8.57 -19.93
C SER A 96 19.12 9.38 -20.47
N ARG A 97 20.32 8.78 -20.48
CA ARG A 97 21.52 9.30 -21.13
C ARG A 97 21.72 8.64 -22.47
#